data_AF-A0A936SMF7-F1
#
_entry.id   AF-A0A936SMF7-F1
#
_cell.length_a   1.000
_cell.length_b   1.000
_cell.length_c   1.000
_cell.angle_alpha   90.00
_cell.angle_beta   90.00
_cell.angle_gamma   90.00
#
_symmetry.space_group_name_H-M   'P 1'
#
loop_
_entity.id
_entity.type
_entity.pdbx_description
1 polymer ?
#
loop_
_entity_poly.entity_id
_entity_poly.type
_entity_poly.pdbx_seq_one_letter_code
_entity_poly.pdbx_strand_id
1 'polypeptide(L)'
;MTASYGSNGIAPDSADCISRVRFLIQDTDDATAELTDEEIITIFESTSEDESNTVRNYRTAVHMVKALHRRYAKQASFSSGKTSVQYQARAKYFETVVEDLQSELMAALVADGYIDQGGVMYAGRSTSFNDAMALNQLYGRQLR
;
A
#
# COMPACT_ATOMS: atom_id res chain seq x y z
N MET A 1 11.37 -26.71 -13.82
CA MET A 1 12.36 -25.60 -13.88
C MET A 1 12.23 -24.85 -12.57
N THR A 2 13.22 -24.96 -11.69
CA THR A 2 13.25 -24.26 -10.41
C THR A 2 13.80 -22.86 -10.66
N ALA A 3 12.95 -21.84 -10.53
CA ALA A 3 13.39 -20.46 -10.63
C ALA A 3 14.34 -20.15 -9.45
N SER A 4 15.58 -19.80 -9.78
CA SER A 4 16.60 -19.36 -8.82
C SER A 4 16.40 -17.86 -8.60
N TYR A 5 15.74 -17.49 -7.51
CA TYR A 5 15.60 -16.08 -7.11
C TYR A 5 16.89 -15.64 -6.40
N GLY A 6 17.55 -14.63 -6.96
CA GLY A 6 18.81 -14.09 -6.42
C GLY A 6 18.57 -13.40 -5.08
N SER A 7 19.29 -13.86 -4.06
CA SER A 7 19.16 -13.48 -2.65
C SER A 7 19.70 -12.10 -2.29
N ASN A 8 19.50 -11.07 -3.11
CA ASN A 8 19.89 -9.70 -2.77
C ASN A 8 19.17 -8.68 -3.66
N GLY A 9 18.16 -8.03 -3.11
CA GLY A 9 17.52 -6.88 -3.70
C GLY A 9 16.29 -7.27 -4.51
N ILE A 10 15.13 -7.01 -3.92
CA ILE A 10 13.88 -6.91 -4.67
C ILE A 10 14.09 -5.81 -5.72
N ALA A 11 14.46 -6.21 -6.94
CA ALA A 11 14.77 -5.25 -8.00
C ALA A 11 13.43 -4.72 -8.56
N PRO A 12 13.18 -3.40 -8.52
CA PRO A 12 11.96 -2.82 -9.09
C PRO A 12 11.87 -3.07 -10.60
N ASP A 13 13.02 -3.33 -11.24
CA ASP A 13 13.15 -3.59 -12.68
C ASP A 13 13.07 -5.08 -13.03
N SER A 14 12.82 -5.96 -12.05
CA SER A 14 12.52 -7.37 -12.29
C SER A 14 11.39 -7.51 -13.31
N ALA A 15 11.49 -8.43 -14.27
CA ALA A 15 10.38 -8.76 -15.15
C ALA A 15 9.28 -9.58 -14.44
N ASP A 16 9.61 -10.14 -13.27
CA ASP A 16 8.75 -11.04 -12.50
C ASP A 16 7.78 -10.27 -11.59
N CYS A 17 6.52 -10.71 -11.58
CA CYS A 17 5.44 -10.05 -10.86
C CYS A 17 5.58 -10.21 -9.33
N ILE A 18 6.11 -11.33 -8.84
CA ILE A 18 6.30 -11.57 -7.40
C ILE A 18 7.26 -10.53 -6.84
N SER A 19 8.42 -10.40 -7.47
CA SER A 19 9.45 -9.44 -7.07
C SER A 19 8.90 -8.00 -7.08
N ARG A 20 8.16 -7.61 -8.13
CA ARG A 20 7.56 -6.27 -8.22
C ARG A 20 6.53 -6.01 -7.13
N VAL A 21 5.63 -6.97 -6.89
CA VAL A 21 4.59 -6.81 -5.85
C VAL A 21 5.22 -6.72 -4.47
N ARG A 22 6.20 -7.60 -4.15
CA ARG A 22 6.95 -7.55 -2.88
C ARG A 22 7.66 -6.21 -2.67
N PHE A 23 8.23 -5.65 -3.75
CA PHE A 23 8.84 -4.32 -3.70
C PHE A 23 7.82 -3.26 -3.31
N LEU A 24 6.67 -3.25 -3.98
CA LEU A 24 5.62 -2.25 -3.77
C LEU A 24 5.07 -2.26 -2.35
N ILE A 25 4.91 -3.45 -1.77
CA ILE A 25 4.36 -3.61 -0.42
C ILE A 25 5.42 -3.53 0.68
N GLN A 26 6.71 -3.45 0.31
CA GLN A 26 7.87 -3.49 1.21
C GLN A 26 7.87 -4.74 2.11
N ASP A 27 7.45 -5.88 1.56
CA ASP A 27 7.45 -7.17 2.26
C ASP A 27 8.79 -7.87 2.04
N THR A 28 9.31 -8.50 3.08
CA THR A 28 10.58 -9.23 3.03
C THR A 28 10.43 -10.50 2.20
N ASP A 29 11.49 -10.95 1.53
CA ASP A 29 11.53 -12.22 0.80
C ASP A 29 11.86 -13.45 1.66
N ASP A 30 11.98 -13.25 2.98
CA ASP A 30 12.39 -14.26 3.95
C ASP A 30 11.20 -15.04 4.58
N ALA A 31 11.50 -15.95 5.52
CA ALA A 31 10.50 -16.71 6.28
C ALA A 31 9.52 -15.85 7.12
N THR A 32 9.75 -14.53 7.18
CA THR A 32 8.88 -13.53 7.80
C THR A 32 7.96 -12.83 6.81
N ALA A 33 7.97 -13.24 5.53
CA ALA A 33 7.07 -12.72 4.51
C ALA A 33 5.63 -12.83 4.98
N GLU A 34 4.90 -11.73 4.86
CA GLU A 34 3.48 -11.69 5.22
C GLU A 34 2.63 -12.42 4.18
N LEU A 35 3.18 -12.56 2.96
CA LEU A 35 2.52 -13.13 1.78
C LEU A 35 3.37 -14.22 1.12
N THR A 36 2.68 -15.27 0.69
CA THR A 36 3.26 -16.35 -0.11
C THR A 36 3.32 -15.96 -1.60
N ASP A 37 4.25 -16.58 -2.33
CA ASP A 37 4.39 -16.37 -3.77
C ASP A 37 3.11 -16.80 -4.51
N GLU A 38 2.49 -17.91 -4.08
CA GLU A 38 1.25 -18.42 -4.65
C GLU A 38 0.08 -17.44 -4.49
N GLU A 39 -0.03 -16.76 -3.35
CA GLU A 39 -1.07 -15.74 -3.15
C GLU A 39 -0.87 -14.56 -4.09
N ILE A 40 0.37 -14.12 -4.30
CA ILE A 40 0.70 -13.02 -5.21
C ILE A 40 0.36 -13.41 -6.65
N ILE A 41 0.78 -14.60 -7.10
CA ILE A 41 0.49 -15.11 -8.46
C ILE A 41 -1.02 -15.20 -8.66
N THR A 42 -1.75 -15.81 -7.71
CA THR A 42 -3.19 -16.03 -7.84
C THR A 42 -3.95 -14.72 -8.04
N ILE A 43 -3.59 -13.67 -7.27
CA ILE A 43 -4.23 -12.37 -7.42
C ILE A 43 -3.80 -11.69 -8.71
N PHE A 44 -2.52 -11.77 -9.09
CA PHE A 44 -2.03 -11.22 -10.36
C PHE A 44 -2.73 -11.84 -11.59
N GLU A 45 -2.89 -13.15 -11.61
CA GLU A 45 -3.59 -13.88 -12.68
C GLU A 45 -5.09 -13.56 -12.72
N SER A 46 -5.68 -13.13 -11.59
CA SER A 46 -7.07 -12.66 -11.55
C SER A 46 -7.29 -11.24 -12.08
N THR A 47 -6.21 -10.48 -12.35
CA THR A 47 -6.29 -9.16 -12.99
C THR A 47 -6.47 -9.28 -14.51
N SER A 48 -7.01 -8.24 -15.15
CA SER A 48 -7.29 -8.28 -16.59
C SER A 48 -5.99 -8.41 -17.39
N GLU A 49 -5.97 -9.32 -18.38
CA GLU A 49 -4.82 -9.45 -19.30
C GLU A 49 -4.69 -8.25 -20.24
N ASP A 50 -5.77 -7.49 -20.44
CA ASP A 50 -5.77 -6.26 -21.24
C ASP A 50 -5.11 -5.08 -20.51
N GLU A 51 -4.87 -5.19 -19.19
CA GLU A 51 -4.17 -4.19 -18.38
C GLU A 51 -2.64 -4.33 -18.55
N SER A 52 -1.91 -3.21 -18.54
CA SER A 52 -0.45 -3.28 -18.54
C SER A 52 0.07 -4.00 -17.30
N ASN A 53 1.24 -4.66 -17.42
CA ASN A 53 1.88 -5.30 -16.27
C ASN A 53 2.09 -4.31 -15.11
N THR A 54 2.31 -3.02 -15.37
CA THR A 54 2.44 -1.99 -14.31
C THR A 54 1.14 -1.84 -13.53
N VAL A 55 0.01 -1.64 -14.22
CA VAL A 55 -1.33 -1.53 -13.59
C VAL A 55 -1.68 -2.82 -12.84
N ARG A 56 -1.43 -3.98 -13.46
CA ARG A 56 -1.69 -5.29 -12.85
C ARG A 56 -0.89 -5.49 -11.56
N ASN A 57 0.38 -5.10 -11.54
CA ASN A 57 1.23 -5.16 -10.34
C ASN A 57 0.72 -4.26 -9.22
N TYR A 58 0.38 -2.99 -9.52
CA TYR A 58 -0.19 -2.08 -8.53
C TYR A 58 -1.55 -2.56 -8.01
N ARG A 59 -2.43 -3.03 -8.89
CA ARG A 59 -3.74 -3.58 -8.52
C ARG A 59 -3.58 -4.80 -7.60
N THR A 60 -2.64 -5.69 -7.93
CA THR A 60 -2.29 -6.85 -7.11
C THR A 60 -1.79 -6.41 -5.74
N ALA A 61 -0.82 -5.50 -5.67
CA ALA A 61 -0.29 -4.96 -4.43
C ALA A 61 -1.40 -4.33 -3.55
N VAL A 62 -2.27 -3.50 -4.12
CA VAL A 62 -3.42 -2.91 -3.40
C VAL A 62 -4.34 -3.99 -2.83
N HIS A 63 -4.66 -5.03 -3.60
CA HIS A 63 -5.51 -6.12 -3.11
C HIS A 63 -4.87 -6.87 -1.94
N MET A 64 -3.58 -7.18 -2.05
CA MET A 64 -2.84 -7.90 -1.02
C MET A 64 -2.70 -7.09 0.27
N VAL A 65 -2.33 -5.81 0.18
CA VAL A 65 -2.20 -4.96 1.38
C VAL A 65 -3.55 -4.72 2.04
N LYS A 66 -4.64 -4.61 1.26
CA LYS A 66 -6.01 -4.58 1.84
C LYS A 66 -6.35 -5.85 2.61
N ALA A 67 -5.91 -7.01 2.14
CA ALA A 67 -6.10 -8.28 2.85
C ALA A 67 -5.31 -8.29 4.17
N LEU A 68 -4.05 -7.84 4.16
CA LEU A 68 -3.21 -7.70 5.37
C LEU A 68 -3.81 -6.73 6.38
N HIS A 69 -4.24 -5.55 5.94
CA HIS A 69 -4.93 -4.59 6.80
C HIS A 69 -6.14 -5.23 7.49
N ARG A 70 -7.02 -5.89 6.72
CA ARG A 70 -8.21 -6.58 7.28
C ARG A 70 -7.83 -7.68 8.27
N ARG A 71 -6.80 -8.46 7.97
CA ARG A 71 -6.29 -9.52 8.86
C ARG A 71 -5.84 -8.95 10.20
N TYR A 72 -5.00 -7.92 10.19
CA TYR A 72 -4.48 -7.30 11.41
C TYR A 72 -5.54 -6.52 12.17
N ALA A 73 -6.44 -5.81 11.49
CA ALA A 73 -7.57 -5.14 12.13
C ALA A 73 -8.49 -6.14 12.86
N LYS A 74 -8.75 -7.29 12.23
CA LYS A 74 -9.50 -8.39 12.86
C LYS A 74 -8.75 -8.98 14.05
N GLN A 75 -7.44 -9.23 13.93
CA GLN A 75 -6.66 -9.76 15.05
C GLN A 75 -6.60 -8.78 16.23
N ALA A 76 -6.54 -7.47 15.97
CA ALA A 76 -6.59 -6.43 17.00
C ALA A 76 -7.90 -6.48 17.79
N SER A 77 -9.03 -6.73 17.13
CA SER A 77 -10.35 -6.77 17.79
C SER A 77 -10.58 -8.03 18.64
N PHE A 78 -9.94 -9.14 18.32
CA PHE A 78 -10.00 -10.39 19.11
C PHE A 78 -8.90 -10.51 20.17
N SER A 79 -7.89 -9.65 20.14
CA SER A 79 -6.77 -9.66 21.08
C SER A 79 -7.03 -8.69 22.23
N SER A 80 -6.35 -8.89 23.36
CA SER A 80 -6.41 -8.00 24.52
C SER A 80 -5.03 -7.47 24.91
N GLY A 81 -5.02 -6.37 25.68
CA GLY A 81 -3.80 -5.78 26.22
C GLY A 81 -2.82 -5.31 25.14
N LYS A 82 -1.52 -5.53 25.39
CA LYS A 82 -0.43 -5.01 24.55
C LYS A 82 -0.43 -5.59 23.13
N THR A 83 -0.87 -6.83 22.96
CA THR A 83 -0.92 -7.51 21.65
C THR A 83 -1.96 -6.87 20.73
N SER A 84 -3.11 -6.46 21.28
CA SER A 84 -4.13 -5.72 20.52
C SER A 84 -3.56 -4.40 19.95
N VAL A 85 -2.81 -3.66 20.78
CA VAL A 85 -2.17 -2.40 20.36
C VAL A 85 -1.14 -2.62 19.24
N GLN A 86 -0.36 -3.68 19.31
CA GLN A 86 0.60 -4.04 18.25
C GLN A 86 -0.08 -4.36 16.93
N TYR A 87 -1.14 -5.17 16.95
CA TYR A 87 -1.93 -5.46 15.75
C TYR A 87 -2.65 -4.23 15.20
N GLN A 88 -3.13 -3.34 16.07
CA GLN A 88 -3.74 -2.09 15.63
C GLN A 88 -2.72 -1.16 14.94
N ALA A 89 -1.50 -1.05 15.49
CA ALA A 89 -0.43 -0.30 14.86
C ALA A 89 -0.04 -0.89 13.49
N ARG A 90 0.02 -2.22 13.40
CA ARG A 90 0.30 -2.92 12.13
C ARG A 90 -0.83 -2.74 11.11
N ALA A 91 -2.08 -2.78 11.55
CA ALA A 91 -3.24 -2.50 10.70
C ALA A 91 -3.17 -1.07 10.13
N LYS A 92 -2.90 -0.08 10.98
CA LYS A 92 -2.76 1.33 10.57
C LYS A 92 -1.60 1.54 9.58
N TYR A 93 -0.48 0.85 9.77
CA TYR A 93 0.62 0.87 8.81
C TYR A 93 0.15 0.41 7.42
N PHE A 94 -0.52 -0.74 7.34
CA PHE A 94 -1.01 -1.25 6.06
C PHE A 94 -2.15 -0.40 5.48
N GLU A 95 -2.95 0.27 6.29
CA GLU A 95 -3.93 1.26 5.83
C GLU A 95 -3.24 2.40 5.07
N THR A 96 -2.17 2.98 5.62
CA THR A 96 -1.38 4.02 4.92
C THR A 96 -0.76 3.49 3.63
N VAL A 97 -0.19 2.28 3.64
CA VAL A 97 0.37 1.66 2.43
C VAL A 97 -0.70 1.45 1.35
N VAL A 98 -1.95 1.11 1.73
CA VAL A 98 -3.06 1.03 0.76
C VAL A 98 -3.34 2.38 0.13
N GLU A 99 -3.40 3.46 0.91
CA GLU A 99 -3.68 4.81 0.40
C GLU A 99 -2.60 5.25 -0.62
N ASP A 100 -1.33 5.04 -0.28
CA ASP A 100 -0.20 5.36 -1.15
C ASP A 100 -0.26 4.54 -2.46
N LEU A 101 -0.44 3.22 -2.36
CA LEU A 101 -0.55 2.35 -3.54
C LEU A 101 -1.78 2.65 -4.39
N GLN A 102 -2.89 3.09 -3.79
CA GLN A 102 -4.07 3.49 -4.55
C GLN A 102 -3.81 4.78 -5.33
N SER A 103 -3.07 5.74 -4.77
CA SER A 103 -2.65 6.94 -5.48
C SER A 103 -1.76 6.58 -6.68
N GLU A 104 -0.78 5.70 -6.47
CA GLU A 104 0.11 5.23 -7.55
C GLU A 104 -0.63 4.43 -8.63
N LEU A 105 -1.60 3.59 -8.23
CA LEU A 105 -2.47 2.87 -9.18
C LEU A 105 -3.29 3.84 -10.03
N MET A 106 -3.84 4.91 -9.45
CA MET A 106 -4.56 5.93 -10.21
C MET A 106 -3.63 6.64 -11.20
N ALA A 107 -2.40 6.97 -10.80
CA ALA A 107 -1.41 7.56 -11.69
C ALA A 107 -1.06 6.61 -12.85
N ALA A 108 -0.88 5.31 -12.58
CA ALA A 108 -0.61 4.30 -13.60
C ALA A 108 -1.77 4.14 -14.59
N LEU A 109 -3.01 4.13 -14.09
CA LEU A 109 -4.21 4.04 -14.95
C LEU A 109 -4.36 5.26 -15.88
N VAL A 110 -3.98 6.45 -15.41
CA VAL A 110 -3.96 7.68 -16.24
C VAL A 110 -2.85 7.61 -17.28
N ALA A 111 -1.65 7.17 -16.88
CA ALA A 111 -0.51 7.07 -17.78
C ALA A 111 -0.76 6.08 -18.94
N ASP A 112 -1.48 4.99 -18.66
CA ASP A 112 -1.86 3.99 -19.65
C ASP A 112 -3.14 4.36 -20.44
N GLY A 113 -3.76 5.50 -20.14
CA GLY A 113 -4.93 5.99 -20.88
C GLY A 113 -6.25 5.31 -20.52
N TYR A 114 -6.32 4.56 -19.41
CA TYR A 114 -7.59 4.02 -18.90
C TYR A 114 -8.47 5.09 -18.28
N ILE A 115 -7.89 6.22 -17.85
CA ILE A 115 -8.61 7.36 -17.25
C ILE A 115 -8.18 8.64 -17.97
N ASP A 116 -9.16 9.42 -18.42
CA ASP A 116 -8.92 10.70 -19.08
C ASP A 116 -8.32 11.73 -18.09
N GLN A 117 -7.28 12.45 -18.52
CA GLN A 117 -6.47 13.37 -17.68
C GLN A 117 -7.28 14.54 -17.11
N GLY A 118 -8.51 14.77 -17.58
CA GLY A 118 -9.40 15.85 -17.12
C GLY A 118 -9.90 15.74 -15.66
N GLY A 119 -9.66 14.61 -14.97
CA GLY A 119 -10.16 14.36 -13.61
C GLY A 119 -9.11 14.28 -12.49
N VAL A 120 -7.81 14.24 -12.79
CA VAL A 120 -6.76 13.84 -11.82
C VAL A 120 -5.98 15.05 -11.27
N MET A 121 -6.69 16.12 -10.90
CA MET A 121 -6.09 17.28 -10.22
C MET A 121 -6.29 17.32 -8.70
N TYR A 122 -6.90 16.30 -8.07
CA TYR A 122 -7.16 16.32 -6.62
C TYR A 122 -6.93 14.96 -5.95
N ALA A 123 -5.67 14.64 -5.67
CA ALA A 123 -5.32 13.62 -4.67
C ALA A 123 -3.95 13.85 -3.99
N GLY A 124 -3.13 14.76 -4.52
CA GLY A 124 -1.92 15.22 -3.84
C GLY A 124 -2.21 16.40 -2.93
N ARG A 125 -1.96 16.22 -1.62
CA ARG A 125 -1.91 17.24 -0.54
C ARG A 125 -3.14 17.34 0.37
N SER A 126 -3.31 16.32 1.21
CA SER A 126 -3.89 16.50 2.56
C SER A 126 -2.92 16.06 3.67
N THR A 127 -1.61 16.27 3.48
CA THR A 127 -0.68 16.42 4.61
C THR A 127 -0.77 17.86 5.13
N SER A 128 -1.85 18.18 5.85
CA SER A 128 -1.88 19.34 6.76
C SER A 128 -3.02 19.19 7.78
N PHE A 129 -3.02 18.08 8.53
CA PHE A 129 -3.96 17.90 9.64
C PHE A 129 -3.42 18.40 11.00
N ASN A 130 -2.40 19.27 11.05
CA ASN A 130 -1.90 19.79 12.34
C ASN A 130 -1.50 21.28 12.42
N ASP A 131 -1.55 22.08 11.35
CA ASP A 131 -1.21 23.52 11.48
C ASP A 131 -2.41 24.46 11.64
N ALA A 132 -3.64 23.98 11.46
CA ALA A 132 -4.84 24.79 11.71
C ALA A 132 -5.17 24.97 13.22
N MET A 133 -4.52 24.22 14.11
CA MET A 133 -4.65 24.39 15.57
C MET A 133 -3.53 25.23 16.21
N ALA A 134 -2.49 25.61 15.46
CA ALA A 134 -1.41 26.46 15.98
C ALA A 134 -1.73 27.97 15.88
N LEU A 135 -2.68 28.37 15.04
CA LEU A 135 -3.01 29.78 14.82
C LEU A 135 -4.00 30.38 15.84
N ASN A 136 -4.66 29.57 16.66
CA ASN A 136 -5.62 30.05 17.66
C ASN A 136 -5.06 30.15 19.09
N GLN A 137 -3.80 29.74 19.32
CA GLN A 137 -3.14 29.88 20.64
C GLN A 137 -2.21 31.10 20.74
N LEU A 138 -1.89 31.76 19.63
CA LEU A 138 -0.96 32.91 19.63
C LEU A 138 -1.64 34.29 19.68
N TYR A 139 -2.96 34.39 19.47
CA TYR A 139 -3.71 35.65 19.54
C TYR A 139 -4.72 35.73 20.71
N GLY A 140 -4.76 34.74 21.60
CA GLY A 140 -5.69 34.71 22.74
C GLY A 140 -5.14 35.21 24.07
N ARG A 141 -3.90 35.71 24.13
CA ARG A 141 -3.24 36.05 25.40
C ARG A 141 -2.58 37.42 25.47
N GLN A 142 -3.16 38.42 24.83
CA GLN A 142 -3.06 39.80 25.30
C GLN A 142 -4.32 40.51 24.87
N LEU A 143 -5.24 40.74 25.81
CA LEU A 143 -5.85 42.03 26.06
C LEU A 143 -6.57 41.92 27.41
N ARG A 144 -6.09 42.73 28.35
CA ARG A 144 -6.87 43.23 29.48
C ARG A 144 -8.01 44.08 28.95
#